data_AF-A0A0C2D9K0-F1
#
_entry.id   AF-A0A0C2D9K0-F1
#
_cell.length_a   1.000
_cell.length_b   1.000
_cell.length_c   1.000
_cell.angle_alpha   90.00
_cell.angle_beta   90.00
_cell.angle_gamma   90.00
#
_symmetry.space_group_name_H-M   'P 1'
#
loop_
_entity.id
_entity.type
_entity.pdbx_description
1 polymer ?
#
loop_
_entity_poly.entity_id
_entity_poly.type
_entity_poly.pdbx_seq_one_letter_code
_entity_poly.pdbx_strand_id
1 'polypeptide(L)'
;MSSAPTSPARSSESLAAAIERSLLHDRSRGAPVMPPDAKVLLIIDNHVVDWSKYFRNPNDFPIRVEQADFPELDVLCTEHSLTIEINQNGRDPRTFCPQAAFVGPSATHSPQSKTILRSMIAAGIPFVNSHTSMIAFMDKNNLKKQLRKLVLADNSRIPIIPTIHYPHFHRFHQPTTFPVVISVNEGYQGIGKIKVNSNEELCDVEGMLQIMGKGDTEVEVEPFVELKYDLHVQKIGNDIKTFLRRGISKNWKSNVGSSVLEQIPTNERHRQYLHAICEHVGRMSICSIDILVSKDGREYVHDINDVIALFGESQEDDRRSAAALLRAILAPPPRLPSRPSMEHVARHRDGRIPPSHNNVQRAPSIEKKPVEVIERKELKEQASVTSQSSFADDTMGQLKRTFAGIFGDVG
;
A
#
# COMPACT_ATOMS: atom_id res chain seq x y z
N MET A 1 -61.91 -2.68 50.23
CA MET A 1 -61.36 -3.23 48.97
C MET A 1 -60.55 -2.12 48.32
N SER A 2 -59.22 -2.25 48.28
CA SER A 2 -58.31 -1.28 47.66
C SER A 2 -57.25 -2.07 46.90
N SER A 3 -57.36 -2.10 45.57
CA SER A 3 -56.44 -2.78 44.65
C SER A 3 -55.40 -1.79 44.12
N ALA A 4 -54.13 -2.16 44.25
CA ALA A 4 -52.96 -1.45 43.71
C ALA A 4 -52.89 -1.52 42.17
N PRO A 5 -52.16 -0.58 41.51
CA PRO A 5 -52.03 -0.56 40.06
C PRO A 5 -50.97 -1.56 39.55
N THR A 6 -51.26 -2.18 38.40
CA THR A 6 -50.43 -3.18 37.72
C THR A 6 -49.34 -2.52 36.87
N SER A 7 -48.09 -2.97 37.01
CA SER A 7 -46.93 -2.58 36.18
C SER A 7 -47.05 -3.07 34.71
N PRO A 8 -46.44 -2.39 33.73
CA PRO A 8 -46.50 -2.80 32.32
C PRO A 8 -45.58 -4.01 32.06
N ALA A 9 -46.09 -4.99 31.31
CA ALA A 9 -45.37 -6.19 30.91
C ALA A 9 -44.25 -5.84 29.91
N ARG A 10 -43.01 -6.20 30.25
CA ARG A 10 -41.88 -6.21 29.29
C ARG A 10 -42.11 -7.34 28.29
N SER A 11 -42.36 -7.01 27.02
CA SER A 11 -42.30 -7.98 25.93
C SER A 11 -40.84 -8.42 25.74
N SER A 12 -40.53 -9.66 26.09
CA SER A 12 -39.24 -10.29 25.82
C SER A 12 -39.12 -10.60 24.33
N GLU A 13 -38.63 -9.65 23.56
CA GLU A 13 -38.26 -9.92 22.19
C GLU A 13 -37.02 -10.82 22.18
N SER A 14 -37.10 -11.95 21.47
CA SER A 14 -35.97 -12.85 21.27
C SER A 14 -34.86 -12.16 20.48
N LEU A 15 -33.61 -12.33 20.91
CA LEU A 15 -32.42 -11.86 20.18
C LEU A 15 -32.44 -12.30 18.71
N ALA A 16 -33.01 -13.46 18.41
CA ALA A 16 -33.17 -13.95 17.04
C ALA A 16 -34.13 -13.09 16.21
N ALA A 17 -35.24 -12.61 16.80
CA ALA A 17 -36.20 -11.73 16.13
C ALA A 17 -35.64 -10.32 15.92
N ALA A 18 -34.79 -9.84 16.82
CA ALA A 18 -34.07 -8.58 16.66
C ALA A 18 -33.00 -8.67 15.54
N ILE A 19 -32.30 -9.81 15.45
CA ILE A 19 -31.33 -10.09 14.38
C ILE A 19 -32.03 -10.24 13.03
N GLU A 20 -33.14 -10.98 12.96
CA GLU A 20 -33.95 -11.10 11.73
C GLU A 20 -34.47 -9.74 11.25
N ARG A 21 -34.97 -8.89 12.16
CA ARG A 21 -35.40 -7.53 11.81
C ARG A 21 -34.25 -6.65 11.35
N SER A 22 -33.05 -6.77 11.93
CA SER A 22 -31.85 -6.06 11.49
C SER A 22 -31.42 -6.51 10.08
N LEU A 23 -31.46 -7.82 9.80
CA LEU A 23 -31.12 -8.37 8.49
C LEU A 23 -32.17 -8.02 7.42
N LEU A 24 -33.45 -7.94 7.79
CA LEU A 24 -34.54 -7.51 6.91
C LEU A 24 -34.55 -5.99 6.67
N HIS A 25 -34.17 -5.18 7.68
CA HIS A 25 -33.96 -3.74 7.52
C HIS A 25 -32.76 -3.42 6.61
N ASP A 26 -31.72 -4.24 6.66
CA ASP A 26 -30.54 -4.07 5.79
C ASP A 26 -30.84 -4.50 4.34
N ARG A 27 -31.68 -5.52 4.14
CA ARG A 27 -32.15 -5.96 2.80
C ARG A 27 -33.15 -5.03 2.11
N SER A 28 -33.86 -4.19 2.86
CA SER A 28 -34.91 -3.30 2.33
C SER A 28 -34.41 -1.89 1.97
N ARG A 29 -33.20 -1.51 2.40
CA ARG A 29 -32.49 -0.36 1.83
C ARG A 29 -31.82 -0.81 0.54
N GLY A 30 -32.44 -0.50 -0.60
CA GLY A 30 -31.71 -0.47 -1.87
C GLY A 30 -30.41 0.33 -1.68
N ALA A 31 -29.33 -0.09 -2.34
CA ALA A 31 -28.04 0.60 -2.26
C ALA A 31 -28.28 2.12 -2.45
N PRO A 32 -27.69 2.99 -1.59
CA PRO A 32 -27.88 4.41 -1.72
C PRO A 32 -27.60 4.83 -3.17
N VAL A 33 -28.54 5.51 -3.80
CA VAL A 33 -28.33 6.03 -5.16
C VAL A 33 -27.14 6.98 -5.09
N MET A 34 -26.02 6.55 -5.68
CA MET A 34 -24.79 7.33 -5.65
C MET A 34 -25.00 8.64 -6.40
N PRO A 35 -24.52 9.77 -5.86
CA PRO A 35 -24.58 11.05 -6.54
C PRO A 35 -23.93 10.98 -7.93
N PRO A 36 -24.48 11.67 -8.95
CA PRO A 36 -23.93 11.64 -10.30
C PRO A 36 -22.52 12.27 -10.40
N ASP A 37 -22.14 13.09 -9.42
CA ASP A 37 -20.80 13.69 -9.30
C ASP A 37 -19.80 12.83 -8.50
N ALA A 38 -20.21 11.64 -8.06
CA ALA A 38 -19.36 10.72 -7.31
C ALA A 38 -18.12 10.32 -8.11
N LYS A 39 -16.95 10.43 -7.47
CA LYS A 39 -15.69 10.02 -8.09
C LYS A 39 -15.62 8.51 -8.21
N VAL A 40 -15.26 8.00 -9.38
CA VAL A 40 -15.19 6.54 -9.61
C VAL A 40 -13.79 6.02 -9.27
N LEU A 41 -13.71 5.14 -8.27
CA LEU A 41 -12.47 4.48 -7.83
C LEU A 41 -12.55 3.00 -8.17
N LEU A 42 -11.57 2.50 -8.93
CA LEU A 42 -11.39 1.06 -9.13
C LEU A 42 -10.49 0.50 -8.02
N ILE A 43 -10.98 -0.51 -7.31
CA ILE A 43 -10.18 -1.34 -6.40
C ILE A 43 -10.00 -2.71 -7.04
N ILE A 44 -8.76 -3.04 -7.39
CA ILE A 44 -8.36 -4.35 -7.89
C ILE A 44 -8.01 -5.21 -6.70
N ASP A 45 -8.96 -5.97 -6.18
CA ASP A 45 -8.79 -6.83 -5.01
C ASP A 45 -9.85 -7.93 -5.03
N ASN A 46 -9.63 -9.03 -4.30
CA ASN A 46 -10.65 -10.05 -4.15
C ASN A 46 -11.86 -9.56 -3.31
N HIS A 47 -12.93 -10.35 -3.27
CA HIS A 47 -14.18 -9.96 -2.60
C HIS A 47 -14.26 -10.31 -1.11
N VAL A 48 -13.15 -10.74 -0.48
CA VAL A 48 -13.14 -11.09 0.95
C VAL A 48 -13.36 -9.84 1.82
N VAL A 49 -12.84 -8.70 1.38
CA VAL A 49 -13.00 -7.41 2.05
C VAL A 49 -13.83 -6.48 1.17
N ASP A 50 -14.95 -5.99 1.70
CA ASP A 50 -15.69 -4.88 1.06
C ASP A 50 -14.91 -3.57 1.26
N TRP A 51 -14.24 -3.08 0.21
CA TRP A 51 -13.51 -1.81 0.28
C TRP A 51 -14.42 -0.59 0.31
N SER A 52 -15.65 -0.70 -0.19
CA SER A 52 -16.57 0.43 -0.26
C SER A 52 -16.89 1.01 1.12
N LYS A 53 -16.85 0.19 2.18
CA LYS A 53 -17.09 0.63 3.56
C LYS A 53 -16.10 1.70 4.04
N TYR A 54 -14.85 1.71 3.54
CA TYR A 54 -13.84 2.69 3.96
C TYR A 54 -14.06 4.09 3.34
N PHE A 55 -14.97 4.21 2.37
CA PHE A 55 -15.26 5.46 1.67
C PHE A 55 -16.65 6.03 2.02
N ARG A 56 -17.42 5.36 2.88
CA ARG A 56 -18.74 5.82 3.35
C ARG A 56 -18.57 6.80 4.52
N ASN A 57 -18.37 8.07 4.21
CA ASN A 57 -18.39 9.16 5.20
C ASN A 57 -19.22 10.34 4.64
N PRO A 58 -20.33 10.72 5.29
CA PRO A 58 -21.19 11.81 4.81
C PRO A 58 -20.51 13.18 4.73
N ASN A 59 -19.43 13.39 5.49
CA ASN A 59 -18.70 14.66 5.50
C ASN A 59 -17.69 14.79 4.34
N ASP A 60 -17.43 13.69 3.62
CA ASP A 60 -16.50 13.67 2.50
C ASP A 60 -17.24 13.73 1.16
N PHE A 61 -16.54 14.11 0.09
CA PHE A 61 -17.09 14.01 -1.26
C PHE A 61 -17.38 12.54 -1.62
N PRO A 62 -18.46 12.27 -2.38
CA PRO A 62 -18.88 10.92 -2.69
C PRO A 62 -17.87 10.21 -3.60
N ILE A 63 -17.52 8.97 -3.24
CA ILE A 63 -16.69 8.07 -4.04
C ILE A 63 -17.49 6.80 -4.33
N ARG A 64 -17.68 6.49 -5.61
CA ARG A 64 -18.22 5.22 -6.09
C ARG A 64 -17.06 4.23 -6.22
N VAL A 65 -17.05 3.23 -5.35
CA VAL A 65 -16.07 2.14 -5.40
C VAL A 65 -16.60 1.05 -6.33
N GLU A 66 -15.85 0.76 -7.39
CA GLU A 66 -16.01 -0.45 -8.20
C GLU A 66 -14.89 -1.41 -7.80
N GLN A 67 -15.25 -2.63 -7.39
CA GLN A 67 -14.29 -3.63 -6.91
C GLN A 67 -14.40 -4.90 -7.73
N ALA A 68 -13.25 -5.41 -8.17
CA ALA A 68 -13.09 -6.64 -8.93
C ALA A 68 -11.65 -7.14 -8.83
N ASP A 69 -11.42 -8.43 -9.08
CA ASP A 69 -10.07 -8.99 -9.13
C ASP A 69 -9.56 -9.05 -10.59
N PHE A 70 -8.25 -9.19 -10.81
CA PHE A 70 -7.66 -9.17 -12.16
C PHE A 70 -8.33 -10.11 -13.18
N PRO A 71 -8.71 -11.36 -12.83
CA PRO A 71 -9.38 -12.26 -13.78
C PRO A 71 -10.79 -11.81 -14.20
N GLU A 72 -11.40 -10.88 -13.45
CA GLU A 72 -12.74 -10.35 -13.71
C GLU A 72 -12.69 -9.08 -14.59
N LEU A 73 -11.51 -8.56 -14.89
CA LEU A 73 -11.33 -7.28 -15.58
C LEU A 73 -11.06 -7.49 -17.07
N ASP A 74 -11.77 -6.72 -17.89
CA ASP A 74 -11.38 -6.42 -19.26
C ASP A 74 -11.21 -4.91 -19.45
N VAL A 75 -10.32 -4.51 -20.36
CA VAL A 75 -9.94 -3.12 -20.56
C VAL A 75 -10.02 -2.71 -22.04
N LEU A 76 -10.74 -1.63 -22.31
CA LEU A 76 -10.72 -0.95 -23.59
C LEU A 76 -10.02 0.39 -23.42
N CYS A 77 -8.80 0.50 -23.95
CA CYS A 77 -8.01 1.73 -23.93
C CYS A 77 -8.03 2.38 -25.33
N THR A 78 -8.44 3.64 -25.38
CA THR A 78 -8.30 4.51 -26.55
C THR A 78 -7.28 5.62 -26.27
N GLU A 79 -7.06 6.50 -27.23
CA GLU A 79 -6.22 7.70 -27.02
C GLU A 79 -6.81 8.66 -25.97
N HIS A 80 -8.13 8.62 -25.75
CA HIS A 80 -8.84 9.62 -24.94
C HIS A 80 -9.60 9.03 -23.75
N SER A 81 -9.71 7.70 -23.65
CA SER A 81 -10.49 7.06 -22.61
C SER A 81 -9.97 5.67 -22.24
N LEU A 82 -10.21 5.29 -20.99
CA LEU A 82 -10.12 3.92 -20.53
C LEU A 82 -11.49 3.49 -20.00
N THR A 83 -12.05 2.47 -20.63
CA THR A 83 -13.25 1.80 -20.14
C THR A 83 -12.84 0.47 -19.50
N ILE A 84 -13.33 0.23 -18.30
CA ILE A 84 -13.21 -1.03 -17.58
C ILE A 84 -14.52 -1.77 -17.73
N GLU A 85 -14.45 -3.05 -18.05
CA GLU A 85 -15.56 -3.99 -17.94
C GLU A 85 -15.27 -4.96 -16.79
N ILE A 86 -16.23 -5.13 -15.88
CA ILE A 86 -16.18 -6.16 -14.84
C ILE A 86 -17.10 -7.29 -15.26
N ASN A 87 -16.54 -8.48 -15.41
CA ASN A 87 -17.21 -9.72 -15.74
C ASN A 87 -17.19 -10.67 -14.54
N GLN A 88 -18.32 -10.73 -13.83
CA GLN A 88 -18.50 -11.59 -12.65
C GLN A 88 -19.51 -12.69 -12.94
N ASN A 89 -19.19 -13.93 -12.56
CA ASN A 89 -20.07 -15.07 -12.78
C ASN A 89 -21.45 -14.84 -12.14
N GLY A 90 -22.50 -14.94 -12.96
CA GLY A 90 -23.88 -14.78 -12.51
C GLY A 90 -24.34 -13.32 -12.31
N ARG A 91 -23.58 -12.34 -12.80
CA ARG A 91 -23.97 -10.92 -12.85
C ARG A 91 -23.83 -10.39 -14.26
N ASP A 92 -24.66 -9.42 -14.62
CA ASP A 92 -24.50 -8.72 -15.89
C ASP A 92 -23.17 -7.95 -15.92
N PRO A 93 -22.45 -7.95 -17.06
CA PRO A 93 -21.26 -7.14 -17.23
C PRO A 93 -21.53 -5.67 -16.93
N ARG A 94 -20.59 -5.01 -16.25
CA ARG A 94 -20.70 -3.59 -15.91
C ARG A 94 -19.51 -2.83 -16.45
N THR A 95 -19.79 -1.73 -17.15
CA THR A 95 -18.77 -0.87 -17.75
C THR A 95 -18.72 0.51 -17.10
N PHE A 96 -17.52 1.06 -16.95
CA PHE A 96 -17.31 2.40 -16.42
C PHE A 96 -15.91 2.94 -16.75
N CYS A 97 -15.72 4.25 -16.60
CA CYS A 97 -14.41 4.89 -16.70
C CYS A 97 -13.90 5.24 -15.28
N PRO A 98 -12.80 4.62 -14.79
CA PRO A 98 -12.24 4.94 -13.49
C PRO A 98 -11.55 6.31 -13.51
N GLN A 99 -11.55 6.99 -12.36
CA GLN A 99 -10.80 8.25 -12.15
C GLN A 99 -9.56 8.08 -11.28
N ALA A 100 -9.45 6.94 -10.60
CA ALA A 100 -8.24 6.44 -9.97
C ALA A 100 -8.36 4.92 -9.83
N ALA A 101 -7.23 4.25 -9.61
CA ALA A 101 -7.17 2.82 -9.37
C ALA A 101 -6.22 2.44 -8.23
N PHE A 102 -6.46 1.30 -7.60
CA PHE A 102 -5.64 0.73 -6.53
C PHE A 102 -5.52 -0.78 -6.69
N VAL A 103 -4.33 -1.33 -6.53
CA VAL A 103 -4.13 -2.78 -6.43
C VAL A 103 -4.05 -3.16 -4.96
N GLY A 104 -5.06 -3.88 -4.51
CA GLY A 104 -5.24 -4.26 -3.12
C GLY A 104 -4.37 -5.44 -2.68
N PRO A 105 -4.26 -5.64 -1.34
CA PRO A 105 -3.38 -6.63 -0.72
C PRO A 105 -3.74 -8.08 -1.07
N SER A 106 -4.97 -8.35 -1.52
CA SER A 106 -5.45 -9.70 -1.83
C SER A 106 -5.78 -9.90 -3.32
N ALA A 107 -5.31 -8.99 -4.19
CA ALA A 107 -5.40 -9.13 -5.63
C ALA A 107 -4.70 -10.42 -6.07
N THR A 108 -5.33 -11.20 -6.94
CA THR A 108 -4.75 -12.46 -7.40
C THR A 108 -3.70 -12.21 -8.47
N HIS A 109 -2.69 -13.09 -8.50
CA HIS A 109 -1.73 -13.08 -9.58
C HIS A 109 -2.44 -13.49 -10.89
N SER A 110 -2.37 -12.61 -11.89
CA SER A 110 -2.92 -12.86 -13.22
C SER A 110 -1.87 -12.58 -14.28
N PRO A 111 -1.71 -13.43 -15.32
CA PRO A 111 -0.84 -13.15 -16.46
C PRO A 111 -1.20 -11.84 -17.19
N GLN A 112 -2.44 -11.39 -17.07
CA GLN A 112 -2.94 -10.17 -17.70
C GLN A 112 -2.70 -8.91 -16.85
N SER A 113 -2.29 -9.05 -15.58
CA SER A 113 -2.08 -7.93 -14.65
C SER A 113 -1.17 -6.86 -15.23
N LYS A 114 0.01 -7.25 -15.76
CA LYS A 114 0.97 -6.32 -16.37
C LYS A 114 0.36 -5.57 -17.56
N THR A 115 -0.45 -6.23 -18.38
CA THR A 115 -1.12 -5.61 -19.54
C THR A 115 -2.21 -4.63 -19.10
N ILE A 116 -3.06 -5.01 -18.15
CA ILE A 116 -4.13 -4.17 -17.60
C ILE A 116 -3.53 -2.90 -16.97
N LEU A 117 -2.50 -3.05 -16.13
CA LEU A 117 -1.85 -1.93 -15.47
C LEU A 117 -1.15 -1.00 -16.49
N ARG A 118 -0.54 -1.54 -17.56
CA ARG A 118 0.02 -0.73 -18.65
C ARG A 118 -1.05 0.11 -19.36
N SER A 119 -2.21 -0.44 -19.65
CA SER A 119 -3.33 0.30 -20.24
C SER A 119 -3.80 1.44 -19.35
N MET A 120 -3.88 1.21 -18.03
CA MET A 120 -4.25 2.26 -17.08
C MET A 120 -3.18 3.37 -16.97
N ILE A 121 -1.89 3.00 -17.00
CA ILE A 121 -0.78 3.96 -17.05
C ILE A 121 -0.84 4.78 -18.35
N ALA A 122 -1.06 4.14 -19.49
CA ALA A 122 -1.15 4.79 -20.79
C ALA A 122 -2.32 5.79 -20.86
N ALA A 123 -3.44 5.46 -20.23
CA ALA A 123 -4.59 6.35 -20.09
C ALA A 123 -4.44 7.42 -19.00
N GLY A 124 -3.30 7.47 -18.29
CA GLY A 124 -3.03 8.46 -17.25
C GLY A 124 -3.90 8.31 -16.00
N ILE A 125 -4.47 7.12 -15.74
CA ILE A 125 -5.28 6.86 -14.55
C ILE A 125 -4.42 7.01 -13.30
N PRO A 126 -4.74 7.90 -12.35
CA PRO A 126 -3.99 8.04 -11.10
C PRO A 126 -3.99 6.75 -10.25
N PHE A 127 -2.86 6.45 -9.61
CA PHE A 127 -2.67 5.27 -8.75
C PHE A 127 -2.04 5.60 -7.39
N VAL A 128 -2.27 4.70 -6.44
CA VAL A 128 -1.32 4.42 -5.35
C VAL A 128 -0.65 3.09 -5.68
N ASN A 129 0.65 3.02 -5.99
CA ASN A 129 1.68 4.07 -6.01
C ASN A 129 1.78 4.85 -7.34
N SER A 130 2.81 5.70 -7.50
CA SER A 130 3.06 6.45 -8.74
C SER A 130 3.28 5.55 -9.97
N HIS A 131 2.95 6.06 -11.17
CA HIS A 131 3.19 5.33 -12.43
C HIS A 131 4.64 4.89 -12.61
N THR A 132 5.62 5.73 -12.24
CA THR A 132 7.04 5.40 -12.35
C THR A 132 7.41 4.20 -11.48
N SER A 133 6.89 4.16 -10.25
CA SER A 133 7.10 3.01 -9.38
C SER A 133 6.41 1.76 -9.93
N MET A 134 5.16 1.85 -10.40
CA MET A 134 4.47 0.69 -10.98
C MET A 134 5.22 0.12 -12.19
N ILE A 135 5.75 0.97 -13.06
CA ILE A 135 6.59 0.54 -14.20
C ILE A 135 7.84 -0.19 -13.71
N ALA A 136 8.51 0.31 -12.67
CA ALA A 136 9.68 -0.34 -12.09
C ALA A 136 9.36 -1.74 -11.52
N PHE A 137 8.18 -1.92 -10.92
CA PHE A 137 7.76 -3.21 -10.36
C PHE A 137 7.28 -4.23 -11.41
N MET A 138 6.93 -3.80 -12.63
CA MET A 138 6.64 -4.73 -13.73
C MET A 138 7.86 -5.59 -14.15
N ASP A 139 9.07 -5.10 -13.87
CA ASP A 139 10.36 -5.81 -14.05
C ASP A 139 11.13 -5.83 -12.71
N LYS A 140 10.54 -6.55 -11.74
CA LYS A 140 11.06 -6.66 -10.36
C LYS A 140 12.51 -7.16 -10.34
N ASN A 141 12.89 -8.03 -11.26
CA ASN A 141 14.22 -8.62 -11.30
C ASN A 141 15.30 -7.61 -11.72
N ASN A 142 15.00 -6.74 -12.68
CA ASN A 142 15.87 -5.62 -13.01
C ASN A 142 15.91 -4.58 -11.89
N LEU A 143 14.78 -4.30 -11.24
CA LEU A 143 14.74 -3.42 -10.07
C LEU A 143 15.67 -3.91 -8.96
N LYS A 144 15.64 -5.20 -8.59
CA LYS A 144 16.57 -5.78 -7.59
C LYS A 144 18.03 -5.58 -7.98
N LYS A 145 18.38 -5.73 -9.27
CA LYS A 145 19.75 -5.50 -9.79
C LYS A 145 20.17 -4.04 -9.68
N GLN A 146 19.26 -3.09 -9.92
CA GLN A 146 19.53 -1.67 -9.75
C GLN A 146 19.74 -1.32 -8.27
N LEU A 147 18.86 -1.79 -7.39
CA LEU A 147 18.93 -1.50 -5.96
C LEU A 147 20.17 -2.09 -5.27
N ARG A 148 20.68 -3.23 -5.74
CA ARG A 148 21.96 -3.78 -5.26
C ARG A 148 23.15 -2.85 -5.50
N LYS A 149 23.06 -1.96 -6.50
CA LYS A 149 24.10 -0.97 -6.83
C LYS A 149 23.88 0.36 -6.12
N LEU A 150 22.73 0.55 -5.47
CA LEU A 150 22.39 1.79 -4.78
C LEU A 150 23.30 2.00 -3.56
N VAL A 151 23.90 3.19 -3.48
CA VAL A 151 24.71 3.62 -2.35
C VAL A 151 23.86 4.56 -1.49
N LEU A 152 23.77 4.25 -0.20
CA LEU A 152 23.02 5.03 0.77
C LEU A 152 23.83 6.26 1.21
N ALA A 153 23.16 7.18 1.91
CA ALA A 153 23.78 8.43 2.37
C ALA A 153 25.02 8.24 3.26
N ASP A 154 25.11 7.11 3.96
CA ASP A 154 26.25 6.74 4.81
C ASP A 154 27.30 5.88 4.10
N ASN A 155 27.29 5.85 2.76
CA ASN A 155 28.13 5.01 1.90
C ASN A 155 27.93 3.50 2.05
N SER A 156 26.95 3.05 2.84
CA SER A 156 26.56 1.65 2.89
C SER A 156 25.67 1.28 1.69
N ARG A 157 25.31 0.00 1.58
CA ARG A 157 24.40 -0.51 0.54
C ARG A 157 23.28 -1.30 1.19
N ILE A 158 22.16 -1.40 0.50
CA ILE A 158 21.09 -2.33 0.88
C ILE A 158 21.63 -3.76 0.70
N PRO A 159 21.57 -4.63 1.72
CA PRO A 159 22.06 -6.00 1.63
C PRO A 159 21.07 -6.87 0.85
N ILE A 160 20.87 -6.57 -0.44
CA ILE A 160 20.02 -7.37 -1.33
C ILE A 160 20.63 -8.75 -1.47
N ILE A 161 19.84 -9.81 -1.25
CA ILE A 161 20.30 -11.20 -1.40
C ILE A 161 20.95 -11.38 -2.79
N PRO A 162 22.12 -12.03 -2.91
CA PRO A 162 22.72 -12.29 -4.21
C PRO A 162 21.84 -13.25 -5.03
N THR A 163 21.45 -12.83 -6.22
CA THR A 163 20.53 -13.58 -7.10
C THR A 163 21.15 -13.73 -8.48
N ILE A 164 21.19 -14.97 -8.96
CA ILE A 164 21.43 -15.30 -10.37
C ILE A 164 20.07 -15.36 -11.05
N HIS A 165 19.88 -14.58 -12.10
CA HIS A 165 18.60 -14.51 -12.81
C HIS A 165 18.78 -15.04 -14.25
N TYR A 166 17.97 -16.04 -14.61
CA TYR A 166 17.81 -16.63 -15.92
C TYR A 166 16.48 -16.17 -16.54
N PRO A 167 16.47 -15.15 -17.42
CA PRO A 167 15.24 -14.66 -18.06
C PRO A 167 14.56 -15.71 -18.94
N HIS A 168 15.39 -16.54 -19.58
CA HIS A 168 14.97 -17.72 -20.34
C HIS A 168 15.79 -18.90 -19.86
N PHE A 169 15.16 -19.79 -19.09
CA PHE A 169 15.84 -20.92 -18.52
C PHE A 169 16.16 -21.99 -19.57
N HIS A 170 17.43 -22.41 -19.60
CA HIS A 170 17.91 -23.50 -20.44
C HIS A 170 18.71 -24.53 -19.63
N ARG A 171 19.63 -24.02 -18.80
CA ARG A 171 20.47 -24.81 -17.91
C ARG A 171 20.94 -23.96 -16.73
N PHE A 172 21.22 -24.62 -15.61
CA PHE A 172 21.90 -24.00 -14.48
C PHE A 172 23.40 -23.89 -14.75
N HIS A 173 23.97 -22.85 -14.16
CA HIS A 173 25.39 -22.79 -13.88
C HIS A 173 25.61 -23.55 -12.58
N GLN A 174 26.69 -24.33 -12.47
CA GLN A 174 26.97 -25.04 -11.23
C GLN A 174 27.16 -24.04 -10.08
N PRO A 175 26.34 -24.12 -9.02
CA PRO A 175 26.51 -23.29 -7.84
C PRO A 175 27.85 -23.61 -7.16
N THR A 176 28.49 -22.59 -6.61
CA THR A 176 29.72 -22.76 -5.83
C THR A 176 29.47 -23.31 -4.44
N THR A 177 28.23 -23.19 -3.94
CA THR A 177 27.80 -23.62 -2.60
C THR A 177 26.38 -24.13 -2.65
N PHE A 178 26.11 -25.20 -1.90
CA PHE A 178 24.77 -25.67 -1.57
C PHE A 178 24.50 -25.49 -0.06
N PRO A 179 23.23 -25.38 0.38
CA PRO A 179 22.02 -25.39 -0.45
C PRO A 179 21.74 -24.06 -1.17
N VAL A 180 20.95 -24.13 -2.24
CA VAL A 180 20.41 -22.97 -2.97
C VAL A 180 18.88 -22.99 -2.97
N VAL A 181 18.27 -21.83 -3.19
CA VAL A 181 16.83 -21.68 -3.41
C VAL A 181 16.60 -21.27 -4.85
N ILE A 182 15.77 -22.03 -5.55
CA ILE A 182 15.37 -21.78 -6.95
C ILE A 182 13.94 -21.25 -6.93
N SER A 183 13.69 -20.12 -7.57
CA SER A 183 12.35 -19.54 -7.75
C SER A 183 11.99 -19.55 -9.23
N VAL A 184 10.82 -20.07 -9.58
CA VAL A 184 10.32 -20.22 -10.96
C VAL A 184 9.15 -19.25 -11.21
N ASN A 185 9.20 -18.48 -12.30
CA ASN A 185 8.17 -17.54 -12.78
C ASN A 185 7.65 -16.56 -11.71
N GLU A 186 8.55 -15.71 -11.16
CA GLU A 186 8.27 -14.74 -10.07
C GLU A 186 7.71 -15.35 -8.76
N GLY A 187 7.56 -16.68 -8.67
CA GLY A 187 7.20 -17.49 -7.49
C GLY A 187 6.43 -16.78 -6.36
N TYR A 188 5.11 -16.96 -6.28
CA TYR A 188 4.26 -16.24 -5.31
C TYR A 188 3.99 -17.03 -4.02
N GLN A 189 4.08 -16.38 -2.85
CA GLN A 189 3.75 -16.96 -1.53
C GLN A 189 4.41 -18.33 -1.24
N GLY A 190 5.60 -18.57 -1.80
CA GLY A 190 6.33 -19.83 -1.64
C GLY A 190 5.99 -20.90 -2.68
N ILE A 191 5.03 -20.68 -3.58
CA ILE A 191 4.82 -21.49 -4.79
C ILE A 191 5.97 -21.20 -5.75
N GLY A 192 6.45 -22.24 -6.46
CA GLY A 192 7.57 -22.11 -7.40
C GLY A 192 8.94 -21.94 -6.72
N LYS A 193 9.02 -21.97 -5.39
CA LYS A 193 10.29 -21.91 -4.64
C LYS A 193 10.74 -23.30 -4.20
N ILE A 194 11.93 -23.72 -4.59
CA ILE A 194 12.48 -25.06 -4.35
C ILE A 194 13.83 -24.92 -3.65
N LYS A 195 14.04 -25.63 -2.54
CA LYS A 195 15.36 -25.72 -1.90
C LYS A 195 16.08 -26.93 -2.50
N VAL A 196 17.30 -26.71 -2.98
CA VAL A 196 18.16 -27.73 -3.60
C VAL A 196 19.41 -27.87 -2.76
N ASN A 197 19.72 -29.08 -2.30
CA ASN A 197 20.78 -29.38 -1.35
C ASN A 197 22.03 -30.00 -1.98
N SER A 198 21.96 -30.45 -3.24
CA SER A 198 23.06 -31.10 -3.94
C SER A 198 23.04 -30.81 -5.44
N ASN A 199 24.15 -31.13 -6.12
CA ASN A 199 24.20 -31.05 -7.57
C ASN A 199 23.28 -32.08 -8.24
N GLU A 200 23.04 -33.24 -7.61
CA GLU A 200 22.11 -34.26 -8.12
C GLU A 200 20.67 -33.72 -8.13
N GLU A 201 20.20 -33.16 -7.01
CA GLU A 201 18.89 -32.51 -6.93
C GLU A 201 18.77 -31.34 -7.92
N LEU A 202 19.87 -30.61 -8.19
CA LEU A 202 19.89 -29.54 -9.18
C LEU A 202 19.67 -30.08 -10.61
N CYS A 203 20.31 -31.19 -10.97
CA CYS A 203 20.11 -31.84 -12.27
C CYS A 203 18.67 -32.32 -12.45
N ASP A 204 18.05 -32.86 -11.40
CA ASP A 204 16.65 -33.28 -11.44
C ASP A 204 15.70 -32.10 -11.68
N VAL A 205 15.91 -30.99 -10.95
CA VAL A 205 15.14 -29.75 -11.15
C VAL A 205 15.36 -29.17 -12.56
N GLU A 206 16.60 -29.21 -13.07
CA GLU A 206 16.91 -28.79 -14.44
C GLU A 206 16.10 -29.58 -15.47
N GLY A 207 16.12 -30.92 -15.38
CA GLY A 207 15.39 -31.80 -16.28
C GLY A 207 13.87 -31.55 -16.23
N MET A 208 13.32 -31.35 -15.03
CA MET A 208 11.91 -30.97 -14.87
C MET A 208 11.58 -29.65 -15.56
N LEU A 209 12.40 -28.62 -15.34
CA LEU A 209 12.17 -27.29 -15.92
C LEU A 209 12.31 -27.29 -17.45
N GLN A 210 13.19 -28.12 -18.01
CA GLN A 210 13.33 -28.28 -19.46
C GLN A 210 12.08 -28.88 -20.13
N ILE A 211 11.37 -29.78 -19.43
CA ILE A 211 10.12 -30.37 -19.94
C ILE A 211 8.94 -29.41 -19.74
N MET A 212 8.89 -28.71 -18.60
CA MET A 212 7.79 -27.80 -18.25
C MET A 212 7.88 -26.47 -19.00
N GLY A 213 9.09 -26.02 -19.32
CA GLY A 213 9.34 -24.72 -19.92
C GLY A 213 9.21 -24.74 -21.43
N LYS A 214 8.17 -24.08 -21.95
CA LYS A 214 8.04 -23.77 -23.39
C LYS A 214 8.90 -22.56 -23.82
N GLY A 215 10.11 -22.41 -23.26
CA GLY A 215 11.06 -21.32 -23.60
C GLY A 215 10.86 -19.98 -22.86
N ASP A 216 9.72 -19.77 -22.20
CA ASP A 216 9.40 -18.52 -21.49
C ASP A 216 9.43 -18.67 -19.96
N THR A 217 10.17 -19.65 -19.43
CA THR A 217 10.30 -19.85 -17.99
C THR A 217 11.44 -19.01 -17.44
N GLU A 218 11.10 -18.10 -16.55
CA GLU A 218 12.04 -17.27 -15.81
C GLU A 218 12.44 -17.98 -14.52
N VAL A 219 13.73 -18.01 -14.20
CA VAL A 219 14.26 -18.71 -13.03
C VAL A 219 15.26 -17.84 -12.29
N GLU A 220 15.13 -17.78 -10.97
CA GLU A 220 16.09 -17.15 -10.07
C GLU A 220 16.75 -18.19 -9.15
N VAL A 221 18.03 -18.03 -8.88
CA VAL A 221 18.79 -18.86 -7.96
C VAL A 221 19.46 -17.97 -6.91
N GLU A 222 19.18 -18.26 -5.65
CA GLU A 222 19.64 -17.52 -4.48
C GLU A 222 20.33 -18.47 -3.48
N PRO A 223 21.33 -18.01 -2.70
CA PRO A 223 21.89 -18.83 -1.63
C PRO A 223 20.82 -19.11 -0.57
N PHE A 224 20.80 -20.34 -0.06
CA PHE A 224 19.94 -20.64 1.09
C PHE A 224 20.46 -19.93 2.34
N VAL A 225 19.58 -19.17 3.01
CA VAL A 225 19.88 -18.52 4.28
C VAL A 225 19.30 -19.34 5.42
N GLU A 226 20.13 -19.79 6.36
CA GLU A 226 19.65 -20.47 7.56
C GLU A 226 19.04 -19.44 8.53
N LEU A 227 17.71 -19.39 8.55
CA LEU A 227 16.96 -18.33 9.24
C LEU A 227 16.94 -18.48 10.76
N LYS A 228 17.11 -17.36 11.44
CA LYS A 228 16.70 -17.14 12.82
C LYS A 228 15.26 -16.64 12.90
N TYR A 229 14.91 -15.71 12.02
CA TYR A 229 13.56 -15.16 11.79
C TYR A 229 13.55 -14.37 10.47
N ASP A 230 12.38 -13.95 10.03
CA ASP A 230 12.22 -12.99 8.94
C ASP A 230 11.47 -11.74 9.42
N LEU A 231 11.69 -10.62 8.73
CA LEU A 231 11.05 -9.34 9.02
C LEU A 231 10.27 -8.87 7.78
N HIS A 232 9.06 -8.38 8.01
CA HIS A 232 8.29 -7.61 7.05
C HIS A 232 8.25 -6.16 7.50
N VAL A 233 8.88 -5.25 6.76
CA VAL A 233 8.86 -3.82 7.06
C VAL A 233 7.96 -3.14 6.04
N GLN A 234 6.79 -2.69 6.47
CA GLN A 234 5.81 -2.04 5.60
C GLN A 234 5.73 -0.53 5.88
N LYS A 235 5.46 0.23 4.82
CA LYS A 235 5.13 1.65 4.83
C LYS A 235 3.74 1.83 4.24
N ILE A 236 2.86 2.55 4.94
CA ILE A 236 1.55 2.99 4.44
C ILE A 236 1.41 4.48 4.80
N GLY A 237 1.48 5.34 3.79
CA GLY A 237 1.56 6.77 3.98
C GLY A 237 2.84 7.16 4.73
N ASN A 238 2.68 7.71 5.92
CA ASN A 238 3.78 8.10 6.80
C ASN A 238 4.09 7.04 7.86
N ASP A 239 3.21 6.06 8.04
CA ASP A 239 3.35 5.04 9.06
C ASP A 239 4.23 3.91 8.56
N ILE A 240 5.22 3.53 9.36
CA ILE A 240 6.10 2.39 9.09
C ILE A 240 6.01 1.44 10.27
N LYS A 241 5.71 0.17 9.95
CA LYS A 241 5.58 -0.91 10.93
C LYS A 241 6.52 -2.05 10.54
N THR A 242 7.06 -2.74 11.54
CA THR A 242 7.88 -3.93 11.34
C THR A 242 7.24 -5.10 12.04
N PHE A 243 7.04 -6.18 11.29
CA PHE A 243 6.57 -7.45 11.81
C PHE A 243 7.69 -8.46 11.76
N LEU A 244 7.98 -9.09 12.88
CA LEU A 244 8.91 -10.19 13.00
C LEU A 244 8.11 -11.49 12.96
N ARG A 245 8.53 -12.41 12.08
CA ARG A 245 7.94 -13.74 11.98
C ARG A 245 8.97 -14.80 12.32
N ARG A 246 8.60 -15.70 13.23
CA ARG A 246 9.38 -16.90 13.59
C ARG A 246 8.60 -18.14 13.18
N GLY A 247 9.15 -18.91 12.25
CA GLY A 247 8.63 -20.24 11.93
C GLY A 247 8.72 -21.15 13.16
N ILE A 248 7.60 -21.75 13.55
CA ILE A 248 7.55 -22.77 14.62
C ILE A 248 7.74 -24.16 13.99
N SER A 249 7.31 -24.33 12.74
CA SER A 249 7.50 -25.56 11.99
C SER A 249 8.98 -25.76 11.62
N LYS A 250 9.40 -27.02 11.41
CA LYS A 250 10.70 -27.34 10.80
C LYS A 250 10.75 -27.00 9.29
N ASN A 251 9.80 -26.23 8.78
CA ASN A 251 9.76 -25.84 7.39
C ASN A 251 10.77 -24.70 7.16
N TRP A 252 11.52 -24.80 6.08
CA TRP A 252 12.50 -23.77 5.72
C TRP A 252 11.83 -22.49 5.21
N LYS A 253 10.59 -22.60 4.71
CA LYS A 253 9.73 -21.47 4.36
C LYS A 253 8.92 -21.06 5.60
N SER A 254 9.31 -19.97 6.24
CA SER A 254 8.64 -19.46 7.44
C SER A 254 7.19 -19.02 7.21
N ASN A 255 6.84 -18.67 5.97
CA ASN A 255 5.47 -18.37 5.56
C ASN A 255 4.60 -19.62 5.33
N VAL A 256 5.17 -20.83 5.43
CA VAL A 256 4.45 -22.10 5.25
C VAL A 256 4.38 -22.86 6.58
N GLY A 257 3.17 -22.91 7.15
CA GLY A 257 2.87 -23.57 8.41
C GLY A 257 2.77 -22.61 9.58
N SER A 258 2.78 -23.14 10.80
CA SER A 258 2.63 -22.34 12.02
C SER A 258 3.83 -21.41 12.23
N SER A 259 3.54 -20.13 12.43
CA SER A 259 4.53 -19.11 12.76
C SER A 259 3.99 -18.20 13.86
N VAL A 260 4.89 -17.62 14.64
CA VAL A 260 4.57 -16.50 15.55
C VAL A 260 4.87 -15.22 14.81
N LEU A 261 3.92 -14.30 14.83
CA LEU A 261 4.06 -12.95 14.29
C LEU A 261 4.01 -11.94 15.44
N GLU A 262 5.01 -11.07 15.50
CA GLU A 262 5.12 -10.03 16.53
C GLU A 262 5.39 -8.68 15.86
N GLN A 263 4.65 -7.64 16.23
CA GLN A 263 5.00 -6.29 15.82
C GLN A 263 6.11 -5.75 16.71
N ILE A 264 7.22 -5.31 16.11
CA ILE A 264 8.38 -4.75 16.80
C ILE A 264 8.64 -3.31 16.37
N PRO A 265 9.36 -2.50 17.17
CA PRO A 265 9.80 -1.19 16.74
C PRO A 265 10.65 -1.26 15.47
N THR A 266 10.32 -0.43 14.47
CA THR A 266 11.09 -0.37 13.22
C THR A 266 12.45 0.26 13.43
N ASN A 267 13.49 -0.45 12.99
CA ASN A 267 14.87 0.01 12.99
C ASN A 267 15.09 1.15 11.99
N GLU A 268 15.89 2.16 12.38
CA GLU A 268 16.28 3.29 11.52
C GLU A 268 16.96 2.83 10.22
N ARG A 269 17.77 1.76 10.29
CA ARG A 269 18.40 1.18 9.11
C ARG A 269 17.39 0.72 8.06
N HIS A 270 16.28 0.11 8.50
CA HIS A 270 15.21 -0.35 7.60
C HIS A 270 14.39 0.82 7.04
N ARG A 271 14.24 1.91 7.82
CA ARG A 271 13.64 3.17 7.33
C ARG A 271 14.49 3.78 6.22
N GLN A 272 15.81 3.81 6.37
CA GLN A 272 16.74 4.28 5.35
C GLN A 272 16.64 3.45 4.06
N TYR A 273 16.50 2.13 4.16
CA TYR A 273 16.31 1.26 2.98
C TYR A 273 15.02 1.62 2.23
N LEU A 274 13.88 1.71 2.95
CA LEU A 274 12.61 2.10 2.34
C LEU A 274 12.68 3.48 1.69
N HIS A 275 13.26 4.46 2.39
CA HIS A 275 13.43 5.81 1.86
C HIS A 275 14.25 5.81 0.57
N ALA A 276 15.40 5.14 0.55
CA ALA A 276 16.27 5.07 -0.62
C ALA A 276 15.60 4.35 -1.80
N ILE A 277 14.81 3.31 -1.54
CA ILE A 277 14.02 2.63 -2.57
C ILE A 277 12.97 3.58 -3.15
N CYS A 278 12.20 4.28 -2.30
CA CYS A 278 11.20 5.26 -2.74
C CYS A 278 11.81 6.39 -3.58
N GLU A 279 12.99 6.89 -3.21
CA GLU A 279 13.69 7.92 -4.01
C GLU A 279 14.15 7.37 -5.37
N HIS A 280 14.59 6.11 -5.42
CA HIS A 280 15.10 5.48 -6.66
C HIS A 280 13.98 5.16 -7.67
N VAL A 281 12.85 4.60 -7.22
CA VAL A 281 11.77 4.16 -8.13
C VAL A 281 10.70 5.22 -8.38
N GLY A 282 10.65 6.25 -7.54
CA GLY A 282 9.61 7.26 -7.51
C GLY A 282 8.63 7.05 -6.35
N ARG A 283 7.70 8.00 -6.21
CA ARG A 283 6.88 8.14 -5.01
C ARG A 283 6.06 6.87 -4.74
N MET A 284 6.39 6.20 -3.64
CA MET A 284 5.62 5.08 -3.08
C MET A 284 5.03 5.49 -1.73
N SER A 285 3.71 5.45 -1.64
CA SER A 285 2.96 5.63 -0.40
C SER A 285 2.71 4.29 0.29
N ILE A 286 2.62 3.19 -0.46
CA ILE A 286 2.43 1.84 0.06
C ILE A 286 3.54 0.95 -0.46
N CYS A 287 4.41 0.45 0.40
CA CYS A 287 5.44 -0.49 0.00
C CYS A 287 5.95 -1.31 1.17
N SER A 288 6.67 -2.39 0.88
CA SER A 288 7.36 -3.17 1.91
C SER A 288 8.70 -3.71 1.44
N ILE A 289 9.54 -4.06 2.41
CA ILE A 289 10.72 -4.89 2.22
C ILE A 289 10.65 -6.10 3.13
N ASP A 290 11.03 -7.25 2.59
CA ASP A 290 11.13 -8.51 3.31
C ASP A 290 12.61 -8.85 3.54
N ILE A 291 12.95 -9.09 4.81
CA ILE A 291 14.33 -9.26 5.26
C ILE A 291 14.47 -10.62 5.92
N LEU A 292 15.42 -11.42 5.44
CA LEU A 292 15.87 -12.65 6.07
C LEU A 292 16.96 -12.33 7.09
N VAL A 293 16.78 -12.78 8.33
CA VAL A 293 17.83 -12.68 9.36
C VAL A 293 18.39 -14.06 9.64
N SER A 294 19.67 -14.26 9.34
CA SER A 294 20.35 -15.54 9.53
C SER A 294 20.67 -15.82 11.00
N LYS A 295 21.00 -17.08 11.33
CA LYS A 295 21.43 -17.49 12.69
C LYS A 295 22.67 -16.75 13.18
N ASP A 296 23.58 -16.36 12.29
CA ASP A 296 24.76 -15.54 12.58
C ASP A 296 24.47 -14.03 12.62
N GLY A 297 23.20 -13.62 12.42
CA GLY A 297 22.74 -12.24 12.60
C GLY A 297 22.92 -11.33 11.39
N ARG A 298 23.21 -11.89 10.20
CA ARG A 298 23.26 -11.12 8.94
C ARG A 298 21.85 -10.92 8.40
N GLU A 299 21.60 -9.73 7.86
CA GLU A 299 20.34 -9.37 7.22
C GLU A 299 20.48 -9.44 5.70
N TYR A 300 19.48 -10.01 5.03
CA TYR A 300 19.38 -10.04 3.58
C TYR A 300 17.99 -9.58 3.15
N VAL A 301 17.91 -8.45 2.46
CA VAL A 301 16.67 -8.02 1.80
C VAL A 301 16.44 -8.95 0.61
N HIS A 302 15.45 -9.82 0.69
CA HIS A 302 15.17 -10.79 -0.39
C HIS A 302 14.08 -10.32 -1.34
N ASP A 303 13.21 -9.43 -0.87
CA ASP A 303 12.05 -9.00 -1.65
C ASP A 303 11.59 -7.60 -1.27
N ILE A 304 10.96 -6.94 -2.23
CA ILE A 304 10.47 -5.58 -2.15
C ILE A 304 9.13 -5.58 -2.85
N ASN A 305 8.09 -4.99 -2.26
CA ASN A 305 6.73 -5.09 -2.80
C ASN A 305 6.05 -3.73 -2.84
N ASP A 306 5.33 -3.45 -3.94
CA ASP A 306 4.43 -2.31 -4.11
C ASP A 306 2.98 -2.67 -3.79
N VAL A 307 2.64 -3.97 -3.87
CA VAL A 307 1.42 -4.57 -3.31
C VAL A 307 1.81 -5.39 -2.09
N ILE A 308 1.31 -5.01 -0.92
CA ILE A 308 1.75 -5.58 0.36
C ILE A 308 0.67 -6.47 0.98
N ALA A 309 1.05 -7.57 1.60
CA ALA A 309 0.18 -8.27 2.53
C ALA A 309 0.05 -7.45 3.83
N LEU A 310 -1.14 -7.44 4.43
CA LEU A 310 -1.37 -6.77 5.71
C LEU A 310 -1.30 -7.79 6.84
N PHE A 311 -0.60 -7.43 7.92
CA PHE A 311 -0.30 -8.34 9.02
C PHE A 311 -0.78 -7.82 10.38
N GLY A 312 -0.88 -8.74 11.34
CA GLY A 312 -1.19 -8.43 12.73
C GLY A 312 -2.64 -7.98 12.96
N GLU A 313 -2.86 -7.31 14.10
CA GLU A 313 -4.17 -6.83 14.52
C GLU A 313 -4.54 -5.48 13.86
N SER A 314 -3.54 -4.74 13.35
CA SER A 314 -3.76 -3.40 12.77
C SER A 314 -4.21 -3.40 11.30
N GLN A 315 -4.56 -4.54 10.72
CA GLN A 315 -4.91 -4.63 9.30
C GLN A 315 -6.08 -3.73 8.91
N GLU A 316 -7.07 -3.58 9.80
CA GLU A 316 -8.21 -2.71 9.53
C GLU A 316 -7.80 -1.22 9.50
N ASP A 317 -6.90 -0.80 10.38
CA ASP A 317 -6.35 0.56 10.38
C ASP A 317 -5.44 0.82 9.18
N ASP A 318 -4.69 -0.20 8.75
CA ASP A 318 -3.87 -0.14 7.55
C ASP A 318 -4.73 0.06 6.29
N ARG A 319 -5.88 -0.63 6.20
CA ARG A 319 -6.85 -0.41 5.11
C ARG A 319 -7.49 0.97 5.15
N ARG A 320 -7.82 1.49 6.34
CA ARG A 320 -8.31 2.88 6.51
C ARG A 320 -7.27 3.88 6.05
N SER A 321 -6.00 3.65 6.38
CA SER A 321 -4.88 4.50 5.98
C SER A 321 -4.68 4.47 4.46
N ALA A 322 -4.76 3.29 3.84
CA ALA A 322 -4.74 3.15 2.38
C ALA A 322 -5.93 3.88 1.72
N ALA A 323 -7.15 3.75 2.27
CA ALA A 323 -8.33 4.45 1.77
C ALA A 323 -8.19 5.98 1.88
N ALA A 324 -7.56 6.50 2.95
CA ALA A 324 -7.28 7.93 3.10
C ALA A 324 -6.32 8.44 2.01
N LEU A 325 -5.29 7.67 1.66
CA LEU A 325 -4.38 7.99 0.55
C LEU A 325 -5.12 8.04 -0.80
N LEU A 326 -6.01 7.07 -1.05
CA LEU A 326 -6.82 7.01 -2.27
C LEU A 326 -7.80 8.18 -2.38
N ARG A 327 -8.44 8.56 -1.27
CA ARG A 327 -9.30 9.74 -1.21
C ARG A 327 -8.51 11.01 -1.52
N ALA A 328 -7.28 11.14 -1.02
CA ALA A 328 -6.43 12.31 -1.29
C ALA A 328 -6.09 12.46 -2.79
N ILE A 329 -5.92 11.34 -3.51
CA ILE A 329 -5.69 11.37 -4.98
C ILE A 329 -6.93 11.83 -5.75
N LEU A 330 -8.12 11.45 -5.28
CA LEU A 330 -9.38 11.83 -5.90
C LEU A 330 -9.89 13.22 -5.48
N ALA A 331 -9.23 13.85 -4.51
CA ALA A 331 -9.64 15.15 -3.99
C ALA A 331 -9.57 16.21 -5.11
N PRO A 332 -10.59 17.06 -5.24
CA PRO A 332 -10.53 18.17 -6.18
C PRO A 332 -9.37 19.10 -5.79
N PRO A 333 -8.70 19.74 -6.78
CA PRO A 333 -7.63 20.69 -6.49
C PRO A 333 -8.14 21.77 -5.53
N PRO A 334 -7.30 22.24 -4.60
CA PRO A 334 -7.70 23.27 -3.65
C PRO A 334 -8.23 24.47 -4.42
N ARG A 335 -9.49 24.86 -4.14
CA ARG A 335 -10.07 26.06 -4.71
C ARG A 335 -9.25 27.24 -4.19
N LEU A 336 -8.45 27.85 -5.05
CA LEU A 336 -7.83 29.14 -4.74
C LEU A 336 -8.95 30.13 -4.39
N PRO A 337 -8.81 30.94 -3.32
CA PRO A 337 -9.83 31.90 -2.96
C PRO A 337 -10.08 32.81 -4.16
N SER A 338 -11.32 32.79 -4.65
CA SER A 338 -11.78 33.67 -5.73
C SER A 338 -11.50 35.11 -5.30
N ARG A 339 -10.68 35.82 -6.06
CA ARG A 339 -10.43 37.25 -5.86
C ARG A 339 -11.81 37.94 -5.83
N PRO A 340 -12.16 38.74 -4.80
CA PRO A 340 -13.46 39.40 -4.78
C PRO A 340 -13.58 40.29 -6.01
N SER A 341 -14.56 40.01 -6.87
CA SER A 341 -14.94 40.86 -7.98
C SER A 341 -15.40 42.20 -7.40
N MET A 342 -14.64 43.28 -7.65
CA MET A 342 -15.11 44.65 -7.44
C MET A 342 -16.12 44.98 -8.54
N GLU A 343 -17.32 44.44 -8.45
CA GLU A 343 -18.49 44.98 -9.13
C GLU A 343 -19.44 45.47 -8.05
N HIS A 344 -19.29 46.73 -7.63
CA HIS A 344 -20.35 47.59 -7.07
C HIS A 344 -19.83 48.98 -6.65
N VAL A 345 -19.15 49.74 -7.53
CA VAL A 345 -19.14 51.22 -7.41
C VAL A 345 -18.96 51.86 -8.79
N ALA A 346 -20.03 51.96 -9.59
CA ALA A 346 -20.05 52.85 -10.74
C ALA A 346 -21.48 53.28 -11.11
N ARG A 347 -22.15 54.01 -10.22
CA ARG A 347 -23.25 54.92 -10.60
C ARG A 347 -23.13 56.20 -9.81
N HIS A 348 -22.74 57.25 -10.54
CA HIS A 348 -22.84 58.69 -10.28
C HIS A 348 -21.50 59.40 -10.43
N ARG A 349 -21.23 59.88 -11.65
CA ARG A 349 -20.96 61.30 -11.87
C ARG A 349 -20.91 61.63 -13.36
N ASP A 350 -21.87 62.46 -13.75
CA ASP A 350 -21.81 63.30 -14.94
C ASP A 350 -20.54 64.14 -14.96
N GLY A 351 -20.05 64.41 -16.18
CA GLY A 351 -19.44 65.70 -16.47
C GLY A 351 -18.05 65.67 -17.10
N ARG A 352 -18.04 66.08 -18.37
CA ARG A 352 -16.99 66.85 -19.08
C ARG A 352 -15.79 66.09 -19.65
N ILE A 353 -15.88 65.92 -20.98
CA ILE A 353 -14.78 65.73 -21.93
C ILE A 353 -14.01 67.06 -22.07
N PRO A 354 -12.68 67.02 -22.13
CA PRO A 354 -11.97 67.67 -23.24
C PRO A 354 -10.91 66.74 -23.89
N PRO A 355 -10.50 67.01 -25.14
CA PRO A 355 -9.87 66.00 -26.00
C PRO A 355 -8.36 65.88 -25.78
N SER A 356 -7.85 64.65 -25.80
CA SER A 356 -6.41 64.36 -25.87
C SER A 356 -5.95 64.29 -27.33
N HIS A 357 -5.06 65.19 -27.72
CA HIS A 357 -4.10 64.92 -28.80
C HIS A 357 -3.11 63.87 -28.31
N ASN A 358 -2.87 62.81 -29.09
CA ASN A 358 -1.68 61.99 -28.91
C ASN A 358 -1.06 61.67 -30.26
N ASN A 359 0.15 62.20 -30.43
CA ASN A 359 1.07 61.85 -31.49
C ASN A 359 2.03 60.79 -30.91
N VAL A 360 1.90 59.58 -31.45
CA VAL A 360 2.96 58.68 -31.95
C VAL A 360 4.38 58.75 -31.31
N GLN A 361 4.86 57.53 -31.00
CA GLN A 361 6.23 56.98 -31.11
C GLN A 361 7.13 56.79 -29.87
N ARG A 362 7.61 55.53 -29.81
CA ARG A 362 8.98 55.03 -29.55
C ARG A 362 9.46 54.80 -28.11
N ALA A 363 9.63 53.51 -27.81
CA ALA A 363 10.76 52.95 -27.04
C ALA A 363 12.10 53.19 -27.77
N PRO A 364 13.32 52.84 -27.27
CA PRO A 364 13.66 51.92 -26.15
C PRO A 364 14.92 52.30 -25.31
N SER A 365 15.40 51.33 -24.49
CA SER A 365 16.81 51.05 -24.07
C SER A 365 17.18 51.42 -22.61
N ILE A 366 17.40 50.45 -21.69
CA ILE A 366 18.64 49.72 -21.29
C ILE A 366 19.55 50.50 -20.32
N GLU A 367 19.79 49.93 -19.11
CA GLU A 367 21.07 49.78 -18.34
C GLU A 367 20.74 49.45 -16.85
N LYS A 368 21.00 48.23 -16.32
CA LYS A 368 22.22 47.62 -15.73
C LYS A 368 22.72 48.18 -14.36
N LYS A 369 22.37 47.41 -13.29
CA LYS A 369 23.14 47.00 -12.07
C LYS A 369 23.54 48.07 -11.01
N PRO A 370 23.97 47.71 -9.76
CA PRO A 370 23.87 46.46 -8.97
C PRO A 370 23.52 46.63 -7.44
N VAL A 371 23.20 45.49 -6.79
CA VAL A 371 23.49 44.99 -5.41
C VAL A 371 23.44 45.95 -4.20
N GLU A 372 22.64 45.59 -3.18
CA GLU A 372 23.00 45.79 -1.78
C GLU A 372 22.46 44.67 -0.85
N VAL A 373 23.31 44.32 0.11
CA VAL A 373 23.25 43.24 1.10
C VAL A 373 22.69 43.77 2.41
N ILE A 374 21.78 43.05 3.07
CA ILE A 374 21.45 43.30 4.49
C ILE A 374 21.37 41.96 5.24
N GLU A 375 22.28 41.81 6.21
CA GLU A 375 22.32 40.79 7.26
C GLU A 375 21.52 41.19 8.52
N ARG A 376 21.32 40.16 9.38
CA ARG A 376 20.94 40.12 10.82
C ARG A 376 19.45 39.82 11.07
N LYS A 377 19.07 38.93 11.99
CA LYS A 377 19.72 38.53 13.26
C LYS A 377 19.12 37.21 13.78
N GLU A 378 19.96 36.35 14.36
CA GLU A 378 19.59 35.17 15.15
C GLU A 378 19.01 35.57 16.53
N LEU A 379 18.13 34.71 17.07
CA LEU A 379 17.74 34.68 18.48
C LEU A 379 17.76 33.22 18.97
N LYS A 380 18.50 33.02 20.07
CA LYS A 380 18.68 31.79 20.86
C LYS A 380 18.08 32.05 22.25
N GLU A 381 17.29 31.13 22.76
CA GLU A 381 16.99 30.94 24.20
C GLU A 381 16.56 29.46 24.35
N GLN A 382 17.40 28.57 24.88
CA GLN A 382 17.71 28.23 26.29
C GLN A 382 16.57 27.60 27.12
N ALA A 383 16.98 26.53 27.81
CA ALA A 383 16.20 25.51 28.50
C ALA A 383 15.63 25.94 29.86
N SER A 384 14.63 25.20 30.34
CA SER A 384 14.35 25.07 31.77
C SER A 384 13.91 23.65 32.10
N VAL A 385 14.47 23.12 33.20
CA VAL A 385 14.20 21.81 33.82
C VAL A 385 13.90 22.06 35.29
N THR A 386 12.76 21.57 35.79
CA THR A 386 12.43 21.09 37.16
C THR A 386 10.90 20.96 37.25
N SER A 387 10.24 20.13 38.05
CA SER A 387 10.43 18.81 38.67
C SER A 387 9.15 18.54 39.48
N GLN A 388 8.74 17.26 39.62
CA GLN A 388 7.81 16.69 40.64
C GLN A 388 6.31 17.07 40.53
N SER A 389 5.30 16.27 40.85
CA SER A 389 5.09 14.84 41.21
C SER A 389 3.59 14.67 41.52
N SER A 390 2.93 13.56 41.13
CA SER A 390 1.94 12.83 41.97
C SER A 390 1.23 11.69 41.20
N PHE A 391 0.96 10.62 41.94
CA PHE A 391 0.53 9.26 41.59
C PHE A 391 -0.99 9.07 41.29
N ALA A 392 -1.28 7.83 40.83
CA ALA A 392 -2.54 7.05 40.80
C ALA A 392 -3.27 7.04 39.43
N ASP A 393 -3.66 5.93 38.81
CA ASP A 393 -4.00 4.60 39.34
C ASP A 393 -3.62 3.44 38.40
N ASP A 394 -3.34 2.33 39.06
CA ASP A 394 -2.81 1.05 38.59
C ASP A 394 -3.97 0.06 38.38
N THR A 395 -4.33 -0.19 37.12
CA THR A 395 -5.41 -1.13 36.73
C THR A 395 -4.88 -2.38 36.00
N MET A 396 -3.56 -2.61 36.01
CA MET A 396 -2.93 -3.74 35.30
C MET A 396 -2.38 -4.84 36.24
N GLY A 397 -2.33 -4.57 37.55
CA GLY A 397 -1.83 -5.52 38.57
C GLY A 397 -2.76 -6.69 38.92
N GLN A 398 -4.03 -6.70 38.48
CA GLN A 398 -5.02 -7.72 38.86
C GLN A 398 -5.24 -8.85 37.83
N LEU A 399 -4.71 -8.75 36.60
CA LEU A 399 -4.86 -9.82 35.61
C LEU A 399 -3.75 -10.88 35.62
N LYS A 400 -2.68 -10.71 36.40
CA LYS A 400 -1.55 -11.66 36.45
C LYS A 400 -1.62 -12.70 37.59
N ARG A 401 -2.73 -12.81 38.31
CA ARG A 401 -2.92 -13.83 39.38
C ARG A 401 -3.97 -14.90 39.12
N THR A 402 -4.61 -14.93 37.94
CA THR A 402 -5.70 -15.89 37.66
C THR A 402 -5.32 -17.05 36.72
N PHE A 403 -4.10 -17.08 36.16
CA PHE A 403 -3.70 -18.13 35.20
C PHE A 403 -2.58 -19.06 35.66
N ALA A 404 -2.10 -18.93 36.90
CA ALA A 404 -1.06 -19.80 37.47
C ALA A 404 -1.62 -20.97 38.32
N GLY A 405 -2.83 -21.48 38.00
CA GLY A 405 -3.52 -22.44 38.85
C GLY A 405 -4.34 -23.54 38.17
N ILE A 406 -4.17 -23.82 36.87
CA ILE A 406 -5.04 -24.81 36.17
C ILE A 406 -4.29 -25.98 35.51
N PHE A 407 -2.95 -26.02 35.45
CA PHE A 407 -2.25 -27.23 35.02
C PHE A 407 -0.93 -27.44 35.78
N GLY A 408 -1.05 -28.04 36.95
CA GLY A 408 0.04 -28.68 37.69
C GLY A 408 -0.50 -29.94 38.36
N ASP A 409 0.19 -31.07 38.11
CA ASP A 409 -0.03 -32.43 38.60
C ASP A 409 -1.23 -33.22 38.06
N VAL A 410 -0.96 -34.28 37.27
CA VAL A 410 -1.05 -35.69 37.71
C VAL A 410 -0.19 -36.57 36.78
N GLY A 411 0.74 -37.35 37.37
CA GLY A 411 1.02 -38.78 37.08
C GLY A 411 1.53 -39.20 35.72
#